data_AF-A0A7C3PWZ2-F1
#
_entry.id   AF-A0A7C3PWZ2-F1
#
_cell.length_a   1.000
_cell.length_b   1.000
_cell.length_c   1.000
_cell.angle_alpha   90.00
_cell.angle_beta   90.00
_cell.angle_gamma   90.00
#
_symmetry.space_group_name_H-M   'P 1'
#
loop_
_entity.id
_entity.type
_entity.pdbx_description
1 polymer ?
#
loop_
_entity_poly.entity_id
_entity_poly.type
_entity_poly.pdbx_seq_one_letter_code
_entity_poly.pdbx_strand_id
1 'polypeptide(L)' 'MRGKSVLLMLALGAVVFAAQGDGFRRERSNAETNALKDALEGKAPPPITATEWLNITGEPPTWKTLKGKVVILDFWAQW' A
#
# COMPACT_ATOMS: atom_id res chain seq x y z
N MET A 1 32.50 28.12 -0.16
CA MET A 1 32.70 26.68 0.16
C MET A 1 31.59 26.05 1.02
N ARG A 2 30.72 26.82 1.70
CA ARG A 2 29.69 26.26 2.62
C ARG A 2 28.45 25.64 1.94
N GLY A 3 28.12 26.04 0.70
CA GLY A 3 26.90 25.56 0.02
C GLY A 3 26.99 24.12 -0.54
N LYS A 4 28.18 23.67 -0.95
CA LYS A 4 28.37 22.31 -1.49
C LYS A 4 28.29 21.23 -0.39
N SER A 5 28.73 21.55 0.82
CA SER A 5 28.73 20.63 1.97
C SER A 5 27.32 20.38 2.53
N VAL A 6 26.44 21.40 2.54
CA VAL A 6 25.04 21.25 2.97
C VAL A 6 24.24 20.42 1.97
N LEU A 7 24.46 20.63 0.66
CA LEU A 7 23.81 19.84 -0.39
C LEU A 7 24.25 18.37 -0.35
N LEU A 8 25.52 18.10 -0.04
CA LEU A 8 26.05 16.74 0.09
C LEU A 8 25.49 16.02 1.33
N MET A 9 25.32 16.72 2.46
CA MET A 9 24.68 16.15 3.67
C MET A 9 23.18 15.87 3.47
N LEU A 10 22.45 16.74 2.78
CA LEU A 10 21.03 16.53 2.44
C LEU A 10 20.85 15.34 1.48
N ALA A 11 21.72 15.21 0.47
CA ALA A 11 21.70 14.07 -0.44
C ALA A 11 22.02 12.75 0.28
N LEU A 12 22.98 12.76 1.22
CA LEU A 12 23.33 11.56 2.00
C LEU A 12 22.19 11.14 2.95
N GLY A 13 21.50 12.10 3.57
CA GLY A 13 20.35 11.83 4.43
C GLY A 13 19.19 11.16 3.70
N ALA A 14 18.85 11.63 2.50
CA ALA A 14 17.75 11.07 1.70
C ALA A 14 17.99 9.60 1.28
N VAL A 15 19.25 9.21 1.02
CA VAL A 15 19.60 7.84 0.63
C VAL A 15 19.49 6.86 1.81
N VAL A 16 19.79 7.31 3.03
CA VAL A 16 19.69 6.46 4.24
C VAL A 16 18.23 6.12 4.57
N PHE A 17 17.29 7.03 4.34
CA PHE A 17 15.86 6.76 4.55
C PHE A 17 15.25 5.82 3.50
N ALA A 18 15.71 5.89 2.24
CA ALA A 18 15.17 5.04 1.17
C ALA A 18 15.63 3.57 1.27
N ALA A 19 16.78 3.30 1.90
CA ALA A 19 17.34 1.96 2.03
C ALA A 19 16.74 1.15 3.21
N GLN A 20 16.09 1.82 4.16
CA GLN A 20 15.42 1.15 5.25
C GLN A 20 14.08 0.63 4.72
N GLY A 21 14.00 -0.69 4.50
CA GLY A 21 12.72 -1.34 4.19
C GLY A 21 11.64 -0.91 5.19
N ASP A 22 10.39 -0.83 4.75
CA ASP A 22 9.30 -0.22 5.51
C ASP A 22 8.93 -0.95 6.83
N GLY A 23 9.56 -2.08 7.12
CA GLY A 23 9.31 -2.91 8.30
C GLY A 23 7.95 -3.60 8.30
N PHE A 24 7.14 -3.43 7.24
CA PHE A 24 5.81 -4.00 7.16
C PHE A 24 5.86 -5.49 6.85
N ARG A 25 5.31 -6.30 7.77
CA ARG A 25 5.25 -7.75 7.60
C ARG A 25 4.19 -8.09 6.55
N ARG A 26 4.66 -8.52 5.38
CA ARG A 26 3.80 -9.01 4.30
C ARG A 26 3.50 -10.49 4.52
N GLU A 27 2.30 -10.91 4.17
CA GLU A 27 1.97 -12.33 4.09
C GLU A 27 2.67 -12.92 2.86
N ARG A 28 3.50 -13.93 3.09
CA ARG A 28 4.40 -14.54 2.10
C ARG A 28 4.23 -16.04 2.13
N SER A 29 4.10 -16.66 0.95
CA SER A 29 3.90 -18.10 0.82
C SER A 29 4.96 -18.76 -0.08
N ASN A 30 4.94 -18.46 -1.38
CA ASN A 30 5.89 -18.97 -2.36
C ASN A 30 6.38 -17.85 -3.29
N ALA A 31 7.50 -18.08 -3.99
CA ALA A 31 8.14 -17.06 -4.82
C ALA A 31 7.22 -16.48 -5.92
N GLU A 32 6.42 -17.32 -6.56
CA GLU A 32 5.50 -16.92 -7.63
C GLU A 32 4.39 -16.00 -7.09
N THR A 33 3.67 -16.45 -6.05
CA THR A 33 2.60 -15.65 -5.43
C THR A 33 3.14 -14.36 -4.80
N ASN A 34 4.35 -14.40 -4.23
CA ASN A 34 4.99 -13.21 -3.66
C ASN A 34 5.31 -12.17 -4.73
N ALA A 35 5.85 -12.61 -5.88
CA ALA A 35 6.14 -11.72 -7.00
C ALA A 35 4.87 -11.05 -7.55
N LEU A 36 3.77 -11.80 -7.65
CA LEU A 36 2.47 -11.24 -8.06
C LEU A 36 1.96 -10.19 -7.06
N LYS A 37 2.09 -10.43 -5.75
CA LYS A 37 1.70 -9.46 -4.71
C LYS A 37 2.57 -8.20 -4.74
N ASP A 38 3.88 -8.36 -4.90
CA ASP A 38 4.82 -7.23 -4.97
C ASP A 38 4.56 -6.34 -6.18
N ALA A 39 4.15 -6.91 -7.31
CA ALA A 39 3.81 -6.15 -8.49
C ALA A 39 2.59 -5.22 -8.31
N LEU A 40 1.71 -5.51 -7.35
CA LEU A 40 0.50 -4.74 -7.05
C LEU A 40 0.71 -3.66 -5.99
N GLU A 41 1.77 -3.75 -5.20
CA GLU A 41 2.02 -2.81 -4.11
C GLU A 41 2.34 -1.39 -4.62
N GLY A 42 1.79 -0.37 -3.95
CA GLY A 42 1.95 1.03 -4.34
C GLY A 42 1.21 1.43 -5.63
N LYS A 43 0.48 0.51 -6.27
CA LYS A 43 -0.40 0.81 -7.40
C LYS A 43 -1.76 1.31 -6.94
N ALA A 44 -2.49 1.94 -7.84
CA ALA A 44 -3.89 2.28 -7.59
C ALA A 44 -4.68 0.97 -7.35
N PRO A 45 -5.55 0.92 -6.33
CA PRO A 45 -6.37 -0.26 -6.10
C PRO A 45 -7.34 -0.46 -7.27
N PRO A 46 -7.63 -1.73 -7.64
CA PRO A 46 -8.62 -2.03 -8.68
C PRO A 46 -10.02 -1.57 -8.24
N PRO A 47 -10.96 -1.31 -9.17
CA PRO A 47 -12.35 -1.00 -8.82
C PRO A 47 -12.94 -2.05 -7.87
N ILE A 48 -13.71 -1.62 -6.86
CA ILE A 48 -14.42 -2.55 -5.99
C ILE A 48 -15.68 -3.02 -6.72
N THR A 49 -15.72 -4.30 -7.03
CA THR A 49 -16.88 -4.96 -7.61
C THR A 49 -17.31 -6.07 -6.66
N ALA A 50 -18.44 -5.91 -6.01
CA ALA A 50 -19.00 -6.89 -5.09
C ALA A 50 -20.53 -6.94 -5.27
N THR A 51 -21.09 -8.14 -5.20
CA THR A 51 -22.55 -8.36 -5.26
C THR A 51 -23.23 -8.11 -3.92
N GLU A 52 -22.49 -8.26 -2.84
CA GLU A 52 -22.97 -8.10 -1.47
C GLU A 52 -21.89 -7.44 -0.60
N TRP A 53 -22.32 -6.69 0.41
CA TRP A 53 -21.45 -6.01 1.35
C TRP A 53 -21.80 -6.42 2.78
N LEU A 54 -20.83 -6.98 3.49
CA LEU A 54 -20.96 -7.30 4.90
C LEU A 54 -20.60 -6.06 5.73
N ASN A 55 -21.32 -5.85 6.83
CA ASN A 55 -21.07 -4.76 7.80
C ASN A 55 -21.17 -3.32 7.24
N ILE A 56 -21.84 -3.13 6.10
CA ILE A 56 -22.13 -1.80 5.54
C ILE A 56 -23.63 -1.55 5.64
N THR A 57 -24.00 -0.45 6.29
CA THR A 57 -25.38 0.07 6.27
C THR A 57 -25.48 1.23 5.30
N GLY A 58 -26.35 1.14 4.29
CA GLY A 58 -26.56 2.19 3.29
C GLY A 58 -25.82 1.93 1.98
N GLU A 59 -25.33 3.00 1.34
CA GLU A 59 -24.68 2.90 0.04
C GLU A 59 -23.31 2.20 0.12
N PRO A 60 -22.98 1.31 -0.83
CA PRO A 60 -21.65 0.74 -0.96
C PRO A 60 -20.54 1.78 -1.04
N PRO A 61 -19.41 1.59 -0.35
CA PRO A 61 -18.31 2.54 -0.40
C PRO A 61 -17.62 2.51 -1.77
N THR A 62 -17.18 3.69 -2.21
CA THR A 62 -16.33 3.83 -3.40
C THR A 62 -14.93 4.32 -2.99
N TRP A 63 -13.93 4.11 -3.86
CA TRP A 63 -12.58 4.67 -3.62
C TRP A 63 -12.57 6.19 -3.42
N LYS A 64 -13.49 6.90 -4.08
CA LYS A 64 -13.62 8.35 -3.89
C LYS A 64 -14.05 8.68 -2.46
N THR A 65 -15.04 7.97 -1.91
CA THR A 65 -15.53 8.18 -0.53
C THR A 65 -14.53 7.73 0.53
N LEU A 66 -13.64 6.80 0.20
CA LEU A 66 -12.65 6.24 1.12
C LEU A 66 -11.29 6.96 1.10
N LYS A 67 -11.10 7.94 0.20
CA LYS A 67 -9.82 8.63 0.05
C LYS A 67 -9.37 9.29 1.36
N GLY A 68 -8.11 9.09 1.74
CA GLY A 68 -7.54 9.59 2.99
C GLY A 68 -7.74 8.67 4.20
N LYS A 69 -8.39 7.51 4.01
CA LYS A 69 -8.51 6.46 5.03
C LYS A 69 -7.57 5.30 4.72
N VAL A 70 -7.17 4.58 5.76
CA VAL A 70 -6.61 3.23 5.63
C VAL A 70 -7.77 2.26 5.55
N VAL A 71 -7.79 1.43 4.51
CA VAL A 71 -8.89 0.50 4.22
C VAL A 71 -8.34 -0.92 4.17
N ILE A 72 -8.99 -1.82 4.91
CA ILE A 72 -8.75 -3.26 4.83
C ILE A 72 -9.97 -3.88 4.16
N LEU A 73 -9.77 -4.67 3.11
CA LEU A 73 -10.81 -5.46 2.46
C LEU A 73 -10.59 -6.93 2.81
N ASP A 74 -11.66 -7.58 3.25
CA ASP A 74 -11.70 -9.01 3.54
C ASP A 74 -12.82 -9.64 2.70
N PHE A 75 -12.51 -10.78 2.07
CA PHE A 75 -13.43 -11.49 1.17
C PHE A 75 -13.88 -12.78 1.85
N TRP A 76 -15.17 -12.88 2.10
CA TRP A 76 -15.79 -14.05 2.72
C TRP A 76 -16.76 -14.74 1.75
N ALA A 77 -16.87 -16.06 1.85
CA ALA A 77 -17.85 -16.86 1.13
C ALA A 77 -18.45 -17.92 2.06
N GLN A 78 -19.74 -18.24 1.87
CA GLN A 78 -20.36 -19.43 2.48
C GLN A 78 -20.27 -20.58 1.48
N TRP A 79 -19.91 -21.77 1.97
CA TRP A 79 -19.81 -23.00 1.19
C TRP A 79 -21.14 -23.75 1.09
#